data_AF-A0A8K0LVG4-F1
#
_entry.id   AF-A0A8K0LVG4-F1
#
_cell.length_a   1.000
_cell.length_b   1.000
_cell.length_c   1.000
_cell.angle_alpha   90.00
_cell.angle_beta   90.00
_cell.angle_gamma   90.00
#
_symmetry.space_group_name_H-M   'P 1'
#
loop_
_entity.id
_entity.type
_entity.pdbx_description
1 polymer ?
#
loop_
_entity_poly.entity_id
_entity_poly.type
_entity_poly.pdbx_seq_one_letter_code
_entity_poly.pdbx_strand_id
1 'polypeptide(L)'
;MSSPGPPIRPVSGNRPLIGVSTKMYFTHARTSSYLSSVLSLLTPSSSFPSSSAIQTALAQTDTFFIPSFLSLPSAIATVASAPAPANRLLIGAQNCAPTGDDDTTTSSSSAGGEGGESQDLGPYTGEISAYSLAEVGCAIVEIGHAERRRLFGETDEDVRRKAVAVVRNGMVPLVCVGEVDRPPAAEDHTGTSTGEDEKGEEGGAAAAAAAAVLRQVNAVLSHLPPNADVILAYEPVWAIGAPAPASAEHVMGVVRLVRGSEVVQGRSGRTRMVYGGAAGPGLWGKLEGEVDGLFLGRFAHRPEQFVKMVCEVAGVEWVGE
;
A
#
# COMPACT_ATOMS: atom_id res chain seq x y z
N MET A 1 -6.98 -30.43 -8.86
CA MET A 1 -6.06 -29.28 -8.77
C MET A 1 -5.89 -28.97 -7.31
N SER A 2 -4.66 -28.99 -6.78
CA SER A 2 -4.42 -28.70 -5.37
C SER A 2 -4.82 -27.26 -5.09
N SER A 3 -5.57 -27.03 -4.01
CA SER A 3 -5.89 -25.68 -3.52
C SER A 3 -4.58 -24.88 -3.41
N PRO A 4 -4.51 -23.64 -3.91
CA PRO A 4 -3.33 -22.81 -3.74
C PRO A 4 -3.00 -22.71 -2.25
N GLY A 5 -1.72 -22.90 -1.91
CA GLY A 5 -1.27 -22.74 -0.53
C GLY A 5 -1.64 -21.35 0.02
N PRO A 6 -1.73 -21.18 1.35
CA PRO A 6 -2.11 -19.91 1.93
C PRO A 6 -1.22 -18.77 1.39
N PRO A 7 -1.78 -17.57 1.17
CA PRO A 7 -1.02 -16.44 0.64
C PRO A 7 0.21 -16.19 1.50
N ILE A 8 1.34 -15.89 0.86
CA ILE A 8 2.58 -15.52 1.55
C ILE A 8 2.25 -14.28 2.38
N ARG A 9 2.29 -14.41 3.70
CA ARG A 9 2.06 -13.28 4.61
C ARG A 9 3.34 -12.49 4.77
N PRO A 10 3.25 -11.16 5.01
CA PRO A 10 4.40 -10.38 5.45
C PRO A 10 5.07 -11.07 6.64
N VAL A 11 6.40 -11.20 6.60
CA VAL A 11 7.17 -11.96 7.58
C VAL A 11 6.93 -11.41 9.00
N SER A 12 7.00 -12.29 10.01
CA SER A 12 6.90 -11.91 11.41
C SER A 12 7.95 -10.84 11.77
N GLY A 13 7.54 -9.74 12.40
CA GLY A 13 8.40 -8.63 12.82
C GLY A 13 7.99 -7.27 12.25
N ASN A 14 8.60 -6.20 12.78
CA ASN A 14 8.35 -4.82 12.38
C ASN A 14 9.26 -4.38 11.22
N ARG A 15 9.32 -5.23 10.18
CA ARG A 15 10.12 -4.98 8.97
C ARG A 15 9.47 -3.88 8.14
N PRO A 16 10.22 -2.88 7.65
CA PRO A 16 9.69 -1.89 6.74
C PRO A 16 9.09 -2.54 5.49
N LEU A 17 7.95 -2.03 5.04
CA LEU A 17 7.24 -2.50 3.86
C LEU A 17 7.49 -1.55 2.68
N ILE A 18 8.02 -2.05 1.58
CA ILE A 18 8.23 -1.25 0.37
C ILE A 18 7.61 -1.92 -0.83
N GLY A 19 6.88 -1.18 -1.64
CA GLY A 19 6.33 -1.76 -2.86
C GLY A 19 5.98 -0.75 -3.91
N VAL A 20 5.57 -1.27 -5.06
CA VAL A 20 5.29 -0.45 -6.24
C VAL A 20 4.01 -0.92 -6.91
N SER A 21 3.14 0.03 -7.26
CA SER A 21 2.00 -0.20 -8.13
C SER A 21 2.33 0.24 -9.56
N THR A 22 2.09 -0.63 -10.52
CA THR A 22 2.28 -0.28 -11.94
C THR A 22 1.17 0.65 -12.43
N LYS A 23 0.07 0.77 -11.67
CA LYS A 23 -1.20 1.37 -12.12
C LYS A 23 -1.54 0.84 -13.52
N MET A 24 -2.06 1.71 -14.38
CA MET A 24 -2.34 1.42 -15.80
C MET A 24 -1.20 1.88 -16.75
N TYR A 25 0.05 1.95 -16.28
CA TYR A 25 1.18 2.34 -17.14
C TYR A 25 1.84 1.16 -17.90
N PHE A 26 1.53 -0.07 -17.49
CA PHE A 26 2.24 -1.27 -17.95
C PHE A 26 1.32 -2.17 -18.76
N THR A 27 1.77 -2.56 -19.95
CA THR A 27 1.21 -3.69 -20.70
C THR A 27 1.65 -5.01 -20.06
N HIS A 28 1.02 -6.12 -20.41
CA HIS A 28 1.44 -7.45 -19.95
C HIS A 28 2.93 -7.73 -20.22
N ALA A 29 3.40 -7.49 -21.45
CA ALA A 29 4.81 -7.70 -21.82
C ALA A 29 5.77 -6.83 -21.00
N ARG A 30 5.41 -5.56 -20.75
CA ARG A 30 6.21 -4.66 -19.92
C ARG A 30 6.24 -5.12 -18.47
N THR A 31 5.12 -5.59 -17.93
CA THR A 31 5.05 -6.18 -16.58
C THR A 31 5.99 -7.37 -16.46
N SER A 32 5.94 -8.32 -17.39
CA SER A 32 6.79 -9.51 -17.36
C SER A 32 8.28 -9.17 -17.47
N SER A 33 8.64 -8.21 -18.32
CA SER A 33 10.02 -7.72 -18.45
C SER A 33 10.48 -7.03 -17.17
N TYR A 34 9.68 -6.10 -16.63
CA TYR A 34 10.01 -5.37 -15.41
C TYR A 34 10.19 -6.31 -14.22
N LEU A 35 9.25 -7.23 -14.03
CA LEU A 35 9.28 -8.17 -12.90
C LEU A 35 10.49 -9.11 -13.01
N SER A 36 10.79 -9.62 -14.21
CA SER A 36 12.00 -10.42 -14.44
C SER A 36 13.27 -9.64 -14.10
N SER A 37 13.37 -8.37 -14.50
CA SER A 37 14.50 -7.50 -14.16
C SER A 37 14.61 -7.24 -12.66
N VAL A 38 13.50 -6.94 -11.97
CA VAL A 38 13.49 -6.75 -10.51
C VAL A 38 13.93 -8.02 -9.80
N LEU A 39 13.40 -9.19 -10.16
CA LEU A 39 13.77 -10.47 -9.55
C LEU A 39 15.24 -10.82 -9.80
N SER A 40 15.76 -10.51 -10.99
CA SER A 40 17.19 -10.67 -11.30
C SER A 40 18.06 -9.81 -10.39
N LEU A 41 17.73 -8.52 -10.24
CA LEU A 41 18.46 -7.58 -9.39
C LEU A 41 18.33 -7.92 -7.89
N LEU A 42 17.22 -8.53 -7.48
CA LEU A 42 16.99 -9.02 -6.12
C LEU A 42 17.58 -10.43 -5.87
N THR A 43 18.13 -11.09 -6.88
CA THR A 43 18.77 -12.39 -6.70
C THR A 43 20.26 -12.19 -6.40
N PRO A 44 20.73 -12.47 -5.17
CA PRO A 44 22.15 -12.32 -4.85
C PRO A 44 23.01 -13.24 -5.72
N SER A 45 24.06 -12.69 -6.30
CA SER A 45 25.04 -13.46 -7.09
C SER A 45 26.45 -13.10 -6.62
N SER A 46 27.36 -14.08 -6.59
CA SER A 46 28.74 -13.89 -6.14
C SER A 46 29.54 -12.93 -7.03
N SER A 47 29.05 -12.63 -8.23
CA SER A 47 29.73 -11.80 -9.22
C SER A 47 29.41 -10.30 -9.12
N PHE A 48 28.50 -9.90 -8.23
CA PHE A 48 28.04 -8.51 -8.13
C PHE A 48 28.44 -7.85 -6.80
N PRO A 49 29.00 -6.63 -6.83
CA PRO A 49 29.42 -5.91 -5.62
C PRO A 49 28.31 -5.76 -4.56
N SER A 50 27.07 -5.57 -5.02
CA SER A 50 25.90 -5.34 -4.15
C SER A 50 25.25 -6.62 -3.60
N SER A 51 25.83 -7.80 -3.81
CA SER A 51 25.21 -9.08 -3.39
C SER A 51 24.93 -9.16 -1.89
N SER A 52 25.84 -8.67 -1.04
CA SER A 52 25.66 -8.60 0.41
C SER A 52 24.59 -7.57 0.82
N ALA A 53 24.53 -6.44 0.11
CA ALA A 53 23.51 -5.42 0.32
C ALA A 53 22.11 -5.96 0.00
N ILE A 54 21.94 -6.65 -1.13
CA ILE A 54 20.66 -7.26 -1.52
C ILE A 54 20.22 -8.35 -0.53
N GLN A 55 21.14 -9.20 -0.06
CA GLN A 55 20.82 -10.19 0.98
C GLN A 55 20.33 -9.52 2.26
N THR A 56 21.02 -8.47 2.70
CA THR A 56 20.65 -7.69 3.88
C THR A 56 19.29 -7.03 3.69
N ALA A 57 19.06 -6.41 2.53
CA ALA A 57 17.81 -5.77 2.21
C ALA A 57 16.63 -6.75 2.25
N LEU A 58 16.76 -7.90 1.59
CA LEU A 58 15.72 -8.94 1.58
C LEU A 58 15.55 -9.65 2.93
N ALA A 59 16.51 -9.53 3.85
CA ALA A 59 16.38 -9.98 5.23
C ALA A 59 15.72 -8.93 6.15
N GLN A 60 15.75 -7.64 5.78
CA GLN A 60 15.28 -6.54 6.63
C GLN A 60 13.97 -5.90 6.16
N THR A 61 13.61 -6.01 4.87
CA THR A 61 12.38 -5.40 4.32
C THR A 61 11.40 -6.42 3.74
N ASP A 62 10.10 -6.15 3.89
CA ASP A 62 9.07 -6.84 3.12
C ASP A 62 8.85 -6.06 1.81
N THR A 63 8.90 -6.75 0.67
CA THR A 63 8.69 -6.13 -0.64
C THR A 63 7.35 -6.55 -1.24
N PHE A 64 6.68 -5.65 -1.97
CA PHE A 64 5.46 -6.00 -2.71
C PHE A 64 5.38 -5.36 -4.11
N PHE A 65 4.65 -6.01 -5.01
CA PHE A 65 4.44 -5.59 -6.40
C PHE A 65 2.96 -5.70 -6.77
N ILE A 66 2.37 -4.62 -7.28
CA ILE A 66 0.96 -4.55 -7.67
C ILE A 66 0.84 -4.32 -9.19
N PRO A 67 0.78 -5.40 -10.01
CA PRO A 67 0.56 -5.30 -11.44
C PRO A 67 -0.91 -5.06 -11.80
N SER A 68 -1.18 -4.80 -13.08
CA SER A 68 -2.55 -4.85 -13.61
C SER A 68 -3.13 -6.27 -13.55
N PHE A 69 -4.46 -6.38 -13.46
CA PHE A 69 -5.15 -7.68 -13.38
C PHE A 69 -4.77 -8.65 -14.51
N LEU A 70 -4.58 -8.14 -15.73
CA LEU A 70 -4.18 -8.96 -16.89
C LEU A 70 -2.80 -9.62 -16.76
N SER A 71 -1.96 -9.11 -15.85
CA SER A 71 -0.61 -9.65 -15.63
C SER A 71 -0.50 -10.44 -14.32
N LEU A 72 -1.56 -10.44 -13.51
CA LEU A 72 -1.53 -10.92 -12.13
C LEU A 72 -1.20 -12.43 -12.04
N PRO A 73 -1.85 -13.36 -12.77
CA PRO A 73 -1.49 -14.78 -12.69
C PRO A 73 -0.05 -15.07 -13.15
N SER A 74 0.40 -14.37 -14.20
CA SER A 74 1.78 -14.50 -14.71
C SER A 74 2.80 -13.96 -13.71
N ALA A 75 2.52 -12.84 -13.07
CA ALA A 75 3.40 -12.26 -12.05
C ALA A 75 3.55 -13.22 -10.86
N ILE A 76 2.44 -13.81 -10.38
CA ILE A 76 2.46 -14.79 -9.29
C ILE A 76 3.30 -16.01 -9.66
N ALA A 77 3.08 -16.59 -10.85
CA ALA A 77 3.86 -17.73 -11.31
C ALA A 77 5.37 -17.40 -11.45
N THR A 78 5.68 -16.20 -11.92
CA THR A 78 7.07 -15.74 -12.10
C THR A 78 7.78 -15.59 -10.75
N VAL A 79 7.14 -14.96 -9.77
CA VAL A 79 7.72 -14.83 -8.42
C VAL A 79 7.86 -16.19 -7.74
N ALA A 80 6.85 -17.05 -7.83
CA ALA A 80 6.90 -18.39 -7.24
C ALA A 80 8.05 -19.24 -7.78
N SER A 81 8.45 -19.02 -9.04
CA SER A 81 9.56 -19.72 -9.69
C SER A 81 10.93 -19.06 -9.47
N ALA A 82 10.99 -17.89 -8.86
CA ALA A 82 12.24 -17.17 -8.64
C ALA A 82 13.12 -17.86 -7.58
N PRO A 83 14.45 -17.70 -7.63
CA PRO A 83 15.33 -18.16 -6.56
C PRO A 83 15.02 -17.47 -5.23
N ALA A 84 15.17 -18.20 -4.12
CA ALA A 84 15.14 -17.58 -2.81
C ALA A 84 16.38 -16.67 -2.60
N PRO A 85 16.25 -15.52 -1.91
CA PRO A 85 15.05 -15.02 -1.24
C PRO A 85 14.15 -14.11 -2.11
N ALA A 86 14.45 -13.91 -3.41
CA ALA A 86 13.67 -13.03 -4.29
C ALA A 86 12.21 -13.49 -4.47
N ASN A 87 11.93 -14.79 -4.35
CA ASN A 87 10.57 -15.35 -4.36
C ASN A 87 9.68 -14.97 -3.17
N ARG A 88 10.18 -14.17 -2.22
CA ARG A 88 9.39 -13.60 -1.11
C ARG A 88 8.67 -12.31 -1.47
N LEU A 89 8.87 -11.77 -2.68
CA LEU A 89 8.17 -10.59 -3.17
C LEU A 89 6.65 -10.82 -3.15
N LEU A 90 5.93 -10.05 -2.35
CA LEU A 90 4.48 -10.19 -2.25
C LEU A 90 3.81 -9.67 -3.52
N ILE A 91 2.87 -10.43 -4.08
CA ILE A 91 2.06 -9.95 -5.20
C ILE A 91 0.72 -9.44 -4.67
N GLY A 92 0.40 -8.19 -5.02
CA GLY A 92 -0.88 -7.57 -4.71
C GLY A 92 -1.73 -7.28 -5.94
N ALA A 93 -2.96 -6.83 -5.72
CA ALA A 93 -3.92 -6.50 -6.77
C ALA A 93 -4.39 -5.05 -6.71
N GLN A 94 -4.69 -4.47 -7.88
CA GLN A 94 -5.22 -3.11 -8.02
C GLN A 94 -6.74 -3.14 -7.87
N ASN A 95 -7.27 -2.98 -6.65
CA ASN A 95 -8.70 -2.97 -6.33
C ASN A 95 -9.39 -4.37 -6.30
N CYS A 96 -10.57 -4.41 -5.72
CA CYS A 96 -11.54 -5.50 -5.84
C CYS A 96 -12.98 -4.93 -5.82
N ALA A 97 -13.96 -5.78 -6.11
CA ALA A 97 -15.37 -5.46 -5.99
C ALA A 97 -15.75 -5.15 -4.53
N PRO A 98 -16.63 -4.17 -4.26
CA PRO A 98 -17.23 -4.03 -2.95
C PRO A 98 -18.30 -5.12 -2.76
N THR A 99 -18.01 -6.12 -1.94
CA THR A 99 -18.88 -7.28 -1.71
C THR A 99 -19.16 -7.48 -0.22
N GLY A 100 -20.38 -7.93 0.09
CA GLY A 100 -20.86 -8.05 1.47
C GLY A 100 -21.65 -6.84 1.96
N ASP A 101 -22.62 -7.16 2.83
CA ASP A 101 -23.66 -6.33 3.43
C ASP A 101 -24.90 -6.13 2.55
N ASP A 102 -25.76 -7.16 2.54
CA ASP A 102 -27.19 -7.14 2.19
C ASP A 102 -27.66 -6.02 1.25
N ASP A 103 -27.61 -6.29 -0.05
CA ASP A 103 -28.64 -5.74 -0.94
C ASP A 103 -29.83 -6.70 -0.93
N THR A 104 -30.69 -6.54 0.08
CA THR A 104 -31.98 -7.24 0.20
C THR A 104 -32.96 -6.90 -0.95
N THR A 105 -32.54 -6.15 -1.98
CA THR A 105 -33.39 -5.81 -3.12
C THR A 105 -33.23 -6.71 -4.34
N THR A 106 -32.28 -7.66 -4.36
CA THR A 106 -32.26 -8.72 -5.39
C THR A 106 -32.34 -10.09 -4.77
N SER A 107 -33.57 -10.55 -4.57
CA SER A 107 -33.90 -11.95 -4.34
C SER A 107 -33.51 -12.78 -5.58
N SER A 108 -32.24 -13.14 -5.70
CA SER A 108 -31.79 -14.30 -6.45
C SER A 108 -30.97 -15.16 -5.50
N SER A 109 -31.72 -15.95 -4.74
CA SER A 109 -31.25 -17.05 -3.90
C SER A 109 -30.26 -17.94 -4.63
N SER A 110 -28.98 -17.82 -4.29
CA SER A 110 -28.02 -18.94 -4.28
C SER A 110 -27.81 -19.39 -2.84
N ALA A 111 -28.89 -19.85 -2.21
CA ALA A 111 -28.80 -20.65 -0.99
C ALA A 111 -28.07 -21.96 -1.35
N GLY A 112 -26.86 -22.15 -0.85
CA GLY A 112 -26.16 -23.44 -1.00
C GLY A 112 -24.63 -23.48 -0.84
N GLY A 113 -23.94 -22.42 -0.40
CA GLY A 113 -22.51 -22.48 -0.11
C GLY A 113 -22.24 -22.32 1.39
N GLU A 114 -21.91 -23.41 2.09
CA GLU A 114 -21.26 -23.33 3.40
C GLU A 114 -19.81 -22.82 3.18
N GLY A 115 -19.61 -21.50 3.18
CA GLY A 115 -18.27 -20.89 3.02
C GLY A 115 -18.33 -19.44 2.53
N GLY A 116 -17.27 -18.66 2.78
CA GLY A 116 -17.18 -17.23 2.39
C GLY A 116 -17.30 -16.97 0.88
N GLU A 117 -17.16 -18.00 0.04
CA GLU A 117 -17.30 -18.00 -1.42
C GLU A 117 -18.57 -17.31 -1.93
N SER A 118 -19.72 -17.59 -1.30
CA SER A 118 -21.01 -17.11 -1.81
C SER A 118 -21.23 -15.61 -1.60
N GLN A 119 -20.47 -14.98 -0.70
CA GLN A 119 -20.62 -13.55 -0.37
C GLN A 119 -19.79 -12.63 -1.30
N ASP A 120 -18.84 -13.20 -2.04
CA ASP A 120 -17.89 -12.45 -2.87
C ASP A 120 -18.07 -12.67 -4.39
N LEU A 121 -18.97 -13.57 -4.79
CA LEU A 121 -19.28 -13.87 -6.19
C LEU A 121 -20.71 -13.44 -6.53
N GLY A 122 -20.89 -12.82 -7.70
CA GLY A 122 -22.20 -12.29 -8.09
C GLY A 122 -22.23 -11.63 -9.47
N PRO A 123 -23.36 -11.04 -9.86
CA PRO A 123 -23.57 -10.46 -11.20
C PRO A 123 -22.88 -9.09 -11.39
N TYR A 124 -21.59 -9.01 -11.10
CA TYR A 124 -20.77 -7.79 -11.19
C TYR A 124 -19.87 -7.82 -12.43
N THR A 125 -20.48 -7.74 -13.62
CA THR A 125 -19.75 -7.82 -14.89
C THR A 125 -18.62 -6.78 -14.98
N GLY A 126 -17.38 -7.26 -15.14
CA GLY A 126 -16.18 -6.43 -15.27
C GLY A 126 -15.44 -6.16 -13.95
N GLU A 127 -16.02 -6.52 -12.82
CA GLU A 127 -15.36 -6.43 -11.51
C GLU A 127 -14.53 -7.69 -11.19
N ILE A 128 -13.63 -7.58 -10.23
CA ILE A 128 -12.79 -8.67 -9.74
C ILE A 128 -13.08 -8.90 -8.25
N SER A 129 -13.49 -10.11 -7.88
CA SER A 129 -13.82 -10.44 -6.49
C SER A 129 -12.57 -10.62 -5.62
N ALA A 130 -12.68 -10.29 -4.33
CA ALA A 130 -11.62 -10.59 -3.36
C ALA A 130 -11.36 -12.10 -3.25
N TYR A 131 -12.40 -12.93 -3.43
CA TYR A 131 -12.26 -14.38 -3.46
C TYR A 131 -11.35 -14.86 -4.59
N SER A 132 -11.58 -14.41 -5.82
CA SER A 132 -10.74 -14.80 -6.98
C SER A 132 -9.30 -14.30 -6.83
N LEU A 133 -9.09 -13.14 -6.19
CA LEU A 133 -7.74 -12.64 -5.89
C LEU A 133 -7.01 -13.55 -4.89
N ALA A 134 -7.68 -13.99 -3.83
CA ALA A 134 -7.11 -14.93 -2.87
C ALA A 134 -6.81 -16.29 -3.54
N GLU A 135 -7.73 -16.78 -4.38
CA GLU A 135 -7.57 -18.03 -5.13
C GLU A 135 -6.34 -18.01 -6.04
N VAL A 136 -6.02 -16.89 -6.70
CA VAL A 136 -4.80 -16.83 -7.54
C VAL A 136 -3.52 -16.62 -6.74
N GLY A 137 -3.61 -16.30 -5.44
CA GLY A 137 -2.47 -16.16 -4.53
C GLY A 137 -2.06 -14.72 -4.21
N CYS A 138 -2.95 -13.74 -4.35
CA CYS A 138 -2.67 -12.38 -3.90
C CYS A 138 -2.52 -12.31 -2.38
N ALA A 139 -1.58 -11.47 -1.92
CA ALA A 139 -1.36 -11.23 -0.50
C ALA A 139 -1.94 -9.88 -0.03
N ILE A 140 -1.97 -8.88 -0.91
CA ILE A 140 -2.34 -7.49 -0.61
C ILE A 140 -3.33 -6.99 -1.67
N VAL A 141 -4.31 -6.17 -1.27
CA VAL A 141 -5.21 -5.52 -2.24
C VAL A 141 -5.24 -4.01 -1.98
N GLU A 142 -4.80 -3.22 -2.96
CA GLU A 142 -4.86 -1.77 -2.95
C GLU A 142 -6.30 -1.29 -3.18
N ILE A 143 -6.87 -0.53 -2.24
CA ILE A 143 -8.26 -0.06 -2.28
C ILE A 143 -8.35 1.40 -1.85
N GLY A 144 -9.36 2.13 -2.37
CA GLY A 144 -9.54 3.54 -2.03
C GLY A 144 -8.47 4.49 -2.56
N HIS A 145 -7.65 4.07 -3.54
CA HIS A 145 -6.64 4.94 -4.16
C HIS A 145 -7.27 6.24 -4.68
N ALA A 146 -6.59 7.37 -4.52
CA ALA A 146 -7.14 8.71 -4.82
C ALA A 146 -7.69 8.84 -6.25
N GLU A 147 -7.05 8.18 -7.23
CA GLU A 147 -7.55 8.12 -8.62
C GLU A 147 -8.91 7.42 -8.72
N ARG A 148 -9.16 6.36 -7.93
CA ARG A 148 -10.45 5.67 -7.95
C ARG A 148 -11.55 6.51 -7.32
N ARG A 149 -11.27 7.15 -6.19
CA ARG A 149 -12.18 8.10 -5.54
C ARG A 149 -12.57 9.23 -6.50
N ARG A 150 -11.59 9.82 -7.18
CA ARG A 150 -11.81 10.94 -8.11
C ARG A 150 -12.50 10.53 -9.41
N LEU A 151 -12.08 9.44 -10.04
CA LEU A 151 -12.50 9.08 -11.40
C LEU A 151 -13.72 8.16 -11.43
N PHE A 152 -13.89 7.33 -10.40
CA PHE A 152 -14.95 6.30 -10.34
C PHE A 152 -15.94 6.55 -9.20
N GLY A 153 -15.80 7.66 -8.47
CA GLY A 153 -16.71 8.03 -7.39
C GLY A 153 -16.66 7.11 -6.18
N GLU A 154 -15.55 6.39 -5.97
CA GLU A 154 -15.40 5.46 -4.86
C GLU A 154 -15.48 6.18 -3.51
N THR A 155 -16.43 5.76 -2.68
CA THR A 155 -16.72 6.35 -1.36
C THR A 155 -16.00 5.61 -0.24
N ASP A 156 -15.97 6.20 0.97
CA ASP A 156 -15.46 5.49 2.15
C ASP A 156 -16.25 4.21 2.45
N GLU A 157 -17.54 4.19 2.12
CA GLU A 157 -18.40 3.02 2.23
C GLU A 157 -17.99 1.91 1.25
N ASP A 158 -17.64 2.25 0.01
CA ASP A 158 -17.12 1.27 -0.95
C ASP A 158 -15.78 0.70 -0.48
N VAL A 159 -14.89 1.56 0.01
CA VAL A 159 -13.57 1.14 0.54
C VAL A 159 -13.73 0.24 1.75
N ARG A 160 -14.66 0.56 2.66
CA ARG A 160 -15.02 -0.29 3.81
C ARG A 160 -15.45 -1.68 3.35
N ARG A 161 -16.43 -1.78 2.45
CA ARG A 161 -16.94 -3.07 1.94
C ARG A 161 -15.83 -3.90 1.30
N LYS A 162 -14.96 -3.26 0.50
CA LYS A 162 -13.79 -3.91 -0.09
C LYS A 162 -12.81 -4.40 0.97
N ALA A 163 -12.49 -3.59 1.97
CA ALA A 163 -11.57 -3.97 3.04
C ALA A 163 -12.08 -5.19 3.82
N VAL A 164 -13.39 -5.22 4.12
CA VAL A 164 -14.05 -6.37 4.76
C VAL A 164 -13.92 -7.62 3.89
N ALA A 165 -14.21 -7.52 2.59
CA ALA A 165 -14.08 -8.64 1.65
C ALA A 165 -12.63 -9.15 1.57
N VAL A 166 -11.63 -8.25 1.52
CA VAL A 166 -10.20 -8.59 1.49
C VAL A 166 -9.79 -9.35 2.75
N VAL A 167 -10.16 -8.86 3.93
CA VAL A 167 -9.85 -9.52 5.21
C VAL A 167 -10.56 -10.87 5.34
N ARG A 168 -11.84 -10.96 4.94
CA ARG A 168 -12.60 -12.23 4.93
C ARG A 168 -11.91 -13.31 4.10
N ASN A 169 -11.27 -12.92 3.00
CA ASN A 169 -10.53 -13.82 2.11
C ASN A 169 -9.06 -14.00 2.52
N GLY A 170 -8.66 -13.58 3.73
CA GLY A 170 -7.34 -13.86 4.29
C GLY A 170 -6.19 -13.04 3.72
N MET A 171 -6.49 -11.98 2.97
CA MET A 171 -5.53 -11.02 2.42
C MET A 171 -5.44 -9.77 3.29
N VAL A 172 -4.42 -8.93 3.04
CA VAL A 172 -4.22 -7.65 3.75
C VAL A 172 -4.73 -6.48 2.90
N PRO A 173 -5.70 -5.68 3.36
CA PRO A 173 -6.09 -4.47 2.66
C PRO A 173 -4.99 -3.40 2.78
N LEU A 174 -4.57 -2.85 1.64
CA LEU A 174 -3.80 -1.62 1.54
C LEU A 174 -4.78 -0.49 1.23
N VAL A 175 -5.17 0.22 2.27
CA VAL A 175 -6.19 1.28 2.25
C VAL A 175 -5.50 2.61 2.00
N CYS A 176 -5.72 3.19 0.83
CA CYS A 176 -5.26 4.53 0.52
C CYS A 176 -6.14 5.59 1.20
N VAL A 177 -5.49 6.50 1.92
CA VAL A 177 -6.13 7.58 2.67
C VAL A 177 -5.37 8.89 2.49
N GLY A 178 -6.06 10.01 2.56
CA GLY A 178 -5.46 11.31 2.30
C GLY A 178 -6.46 12.45 2.26
N GLU A 179 -6.03 13.62 2.72
CA GLU A 179 -6.76 14.87 2.58
C GLU A 179 -6.66 15.42 1.15
N VAL A 180 -7.75 15.99 0.65
CA VAL A 180 -7.83 16.59 -0.69
C VAL A 180 -7.39 18.04 -0.70
N ASP A 181 -7.69 18.78 0.36
CA ASP A 181 -7.38 20.19 0.46
C ASP A 181 -5.92 20.39 0.87
N ARG A 182 -5.25 21.30 0.17
CA ARG A 182 -3.90 21.72 0.55
C ARG A 182 -4.01 22.62 1.77
N PRO A 183 -3.26 22.37 2.86
CA PRO A 183 -3.16 23.33 3.95
C PRO A 183 -2.56 24.65 3.43
N PRO A 184 -2.97 25.81 3.97
CA PRO A 184 -2.33 27.08 3.61
C PRO A 184 -0.82 26.97 3.83
N ALA A 185 -0.02 27.49 2.89
CA ALA A 185 1.42 27.54 3.05
C ALA A 185 1.75 28.43 4.26
N ALA A 186 2.70 28.02 5.10
CA ALA A 186 3.32 28.95 6.04
C ALA A 186 3.87 30.12 5.20
N GLU A 187 3.29 31.31 5.37
CA GLU A 187 3.81 32.49 4.70
C GLU A 187 5.22 32.75 5.26
N ASP A 188 6.20 33.03 4.39
CA ASP A 188 7.51 33.53 4.82
C ASP A 188 7.28 34.82 5.61
N HIS A 189 7.25 34.73 6.93
CA HIS A 189 7.16 35.88 7.83
C HIS A 189 8.45 36.69 7.73
N THR A 190 8.54 37.55 6.72
CA THR A 190 9.50 38.67 6.68
C THR A 190 9.09 39.83 7.61
N GLY A 191 8.08 39.62 8.45
CA GLY A 191 7.72 40.50 9.55
C GLY A 191 8.34 40.03 10.84
N THR A 192 9.28 40.80 11.38
CA THR A 192 9.77 40.72 12.76
C THR A 192 8.62 40.45 13.74
N SER A 193 8.48 39.20 14.18
CA SER A 193 7.72 38.86 15.37
C SER A 193 8.66 38.10 16.32
N THR A 194 8.76 38.63 17.52
CA THR A 194 9.57 38.11 18.61
C THR A 194 8.81 37.01 19.32
N GLY A 195 9.32 35.77 19.26
CA GLY A 195 9.12 34.76 20.30
C GLY A 195 7.88 33.86 20.20
N GLU A 196 8.16 32.55 20.14
CA GLU A 196 7.39 31.43 20.70
C GLU A 196 6.20 30.80 19.93
N ASP A 197 5.67 31.37 18.85
CA ASP A 197 4.43 30.85 18.21
C ASP A 197 4.56 30.10 16.86
N GLU A 198 5.75 29.97 16.26
CA GLU A 198 5.92 29.34 14.92
C GLU A 198 5.59 27.83 14.89
N LYS A 199 5.62 27.13 16.04
CA LYS A 199 5.22 25.71 16.12
C LYS A 199 3.70 25.49 16.15
N GLY A 200 2.90 26.55 16.29
CA GLY A 200 1.45 26.45 16.43
C GLY A 200 0.70 26.26 15.10
N GLU A 201 1.14 26.94 14.03
CA GLU A 201 0.40 26.98 12.75
C GLU A 201 0.58 25.69 11.93
N GLU A 202 1.80 25.17 11.80
CA GLU A 202 2.06 23.89 11.12
C GLU A 202 1.43 22.70 11.87
N GLY A 203 1.41 22.76 13.20
CA GLY A 203 0.67 21.80 14.04
C GLY A 203 -0.84 21.83 13.75
N GLY A 204 -1.39 23.00 13.46
CA GLY A 204 -2.79 23.17 13.06
C GLY A 204 -3.12 22.58 11.69
N ALA A 205 -2.23 22.79 10.70
CA ALA A 205 -2.37 22.22 9.35
C ALA A 205 -2.33 20.68 9.37
N ALA A 206 -1.35 20.10 10.05
CA ALA A 206 -1.25 18.65 10.22
C ALA A 206 -2.46 18.07 10.98
N ALA A 207 -2.98 18.78 11.98
CA ALA A 207 -4.16 18.35 12.71
C ALA A 207 -5.44 18.33 11.84
N ALA A 208 -5.65 19.34 11.00
CA ALA A 208 -6.78 19.37 10.07
C ALA A 208 -6.70 18.24 9.03
N ALA A 209 -5.51 18.03 8.46
CA ALA A 209 -5.26 16.91 7.55
C ALA A 209 -5.47 15.55 8.25
N ALA A 210 -4.94 15.37 9.45
CA ALA A 210 -5.15 14.16 10.25
C ALA A 210 -6.63 13.92 10.56
N ALA A 211 -7.43 14.96 10.85
CA ALA A 211 -8.85 14.82 11.05
C ALA A 211 -9.59 14.33 9.80
N ALA A 212 -9.17 14.77 8.60
CA ALA A 212 -9.71 14.27 7.34
C ALA A 212 -9.33 12.82 7.08
N VAL A 213 -8.07 12.46 7.29
CA VAL A 213 -7.55 11.09 7.17
C VAL A 213 -8.24 10.17 8.17
N LEU A 214 -8.43 10.60 9.42
CA LEU A 214 -9.07 9.82 10.47
C LEU A 214 -10.53 9.50 10.17
N ARG A 215 -11.27 10.35 9.43
CA ARG A 215 -12.62 10.00 8.98
C ARG A 215 -12.60 8.78 8.05
N GLN A 216 -11.68 8.77 7.08
CA GLN A 216 -11.51 7.67 6.13
C GLN A 216 -11.02 6.40 6.84
N VAL A 217 -10.04 6.53 7.75
CA VAL A 217 -9.51 5.42 8.54
C VAL A 217 -10.60 4.81 9.45
N ASN A 218 -11.38 5.64 10.15
CA ASN A 218 -12.47 5.17 11.01
C ASN A 218 -13.56 4.42 10.23
N ALA A 219 -13.92 4.92 9.04
CA ALA A 219 -14.92 4.28 8.19
C ALA A 219 -14.55 2.85 7.81
N VAL A 220 -13.26 2.54 7.74
CA VAL A 220 -12.76 1.20 7.41
C VAL A 220 -12.48 0.38 8.68
N LEU A 221 -11.58 0.86 9.54
CA LEU A 221 -11.04 0.07 10.65
C LEU A 221 -12.10 -0.34 11.68
N SER A 222 -13.15 0.45 11.88
CA SER A 222 -14.24 0.14 12.82
C SER A 222 -15.07 -1.07 12.41
N HIS A 223 -14.96 -1.50 11.15
CA HIS A 223 -15.71 -2.64 10.59
C HIS A 223 -14.82 -3.87 10.36
N LEU A 224 -13.52 -3.77 10.60
CA LEU A 224 -12.60 -4.89 10.47
C LEU A 224 -12.41 -5.59 11.82
N PRO A 225 -12.27 -6.94 11.85
CA PRO A 225 -11.87 -7.66 13.05
C PRO A 225 -10.64 -7.00 13.71
N PRO A 226 -10.61 -6.83 15.05
CA PRO A 226 -9.50 -6.13 15.73
C PRO A 226 -8.13 -6.76 15.48
N ASN A 227 -8.09 -8.07 15.17
CA ASN A 227 -6.89 -8.84 14.88
C ASN A 227 -6.48 -8.86 13.41
N ALA A 228 -7.24 -8.23 12.51
CA ALA A 228 -6.89 -8.17 11.10
C ALA A 228 -5.71 -7.21 10.87
N ASP A 229 -4.71 -7.69 10.11
CA ASP A 229 -3.62 -6.86 9.61
C ASP A 229 -4.15 -5.90 8.54
N VAL A 230 -3.69 -4.65 8.57
CA VAL A 230 -4.07 -3.58 7.63
C VAL A 230 -2.83 -2.75 7.28
N ILE A 231 -2.75 -2.32 6.02
CA ILE A 231 -1.79 -1.30 5.59
C ILE A 231 -2.58 -0.03 5.27
N LEU A 232 -2.21 1.09 5.87
CA LEU A 232 -2.74 2.41 5.57
C LEU A 232 -1.69 3.15 4.72
N ALA A 233 -2.02 3.43 3.46
CA ALA A 233 -1.17 4.21 2.57
C ALA A 233 -1.60 5.68 2.64
N TYR A 234 -0.79 6.50 3.33
CA TYR A 234 -1.05 7.93 3.42
C TYR A 234 -0.56 8.66 2.17
N GLU A 235 -1.49 9.28 1.46
CA GLU A 235 -1.30 9.99 0.20
C GLU A 235 -1.88 11.41 0.30
N PRO A 236 -1.08 12.45 0.59
CA PRO A 236 -1.56 13.84 0.53
C PRO A 236 -2.06 14.15 -0.89
N VAL A 237 -3.38 14.11 -1.12
CA VAL A 237 -3.95 14.04 -2.48
C VAL A 237 -3.64 15.32 -3.26
N TRP A 238 -3.61 16.46 -2.57
CA TRP A 238 -3.21 17.76 -3.13
C TRP A 238 -1.77 17.83 -3.64
N ALA A 239 -0.90 16.90 -3.21
CA ALA A 239 0.49 16.81 -3.65
C ALA A 239 0.69 15.84 -4.82
N ILE A 240 -0.32 15.04 -5.17
CA ILE A 240 -0.22 14.07 -6.27
C ILE A 240 -0.12 14.83 -7.60
N GLY A 241 1.06 14.74 -8.23
CA GLY A 241 1.33 15.44 -9.49
C GLY A 241 1.60 16.94 -9.32
N ALA A 242 1.69 17.43 -8.08
CA ALA A 242 2.11 18.80 -7.79
C ALA A 242 3.60 19.00 -8.11
N PRO A 243 4.06 20.26 -8.30
CA PRO A 243 5.47 20.56 -8.56
C PRO A 243 6.42 20.12 -7.44
N ALA A 244 5.92 20.09 -6.20
CA ALA A 244 6.66 19.64 -5.03
C ALA A 244 5.83 18.61 -4.25
N PRO A 245 6.48 17.60 -3.63
CA PRO A 245 5.81 16.70 -2.70
C PRO A 245 5.40 17.46 -1.42
N ALA A 246 4.55 16.83 -0.60
CA ALA A 246 4.36 17.29 0.77
C ALA A 246 5.68 17.27 1.54
N SER A 247 5.86 18.21 2.48
CA SER A 247 7.05 18.23 3.33
C SER A 247 7.10 16.99 4.22
N ALA A 248 8.31 16.55 4.58
CA ALA A 248 8.48 15.43 5.50
C ALA A 248 7.82 15.72 6.86
N GLU A 249 7.90 16.97 7.32
CA GLU A 249 7.26 17.43 8.56
C GLU A 249 5.74 17.30 8.54
N HIS A 250 5.08 17.74 7.45
CA HIS A 250 3.64 17.55 7.27
C HIS A 250 3.27 16.06 7.33
N VAL A 251 4.01 15.22 6.59
CA VAL A 251 3.77 13.78 6.55
C VAL A 251 3.92 13.14 7.93
N MET A 252 5.00 13.44 8.65
CA MET A 252 5.23 12.94 10.01
C MET A 252 4.15 13.42 10.97
N GLY A 253 3.75 14.69 10.92
CA GLY A 253 2.71 15.25 11.77
C GLY A 253 1.37 14.53 11.60
N VAL A 254 0.93 14.33 10.35
CA VAL A 254 -0.32 13.62 10.06
C VAL A 254 -0.24 12.15 10.49
N VAL A 255 0.84 11.45 10.13
CA VAL A 255 1.01 10.04 10.46
C VAL A 255 1.04 9.82 11.97
N ARG A 256 1.73 10.68 12.73
CA ARG A 256 1.79 10.59 14.19
C ARG A 256 0.41 10.72 14.84
N LEU A 257 -0.40 11.68 14.38
CA LEU A 257 -1.76 11.88 14.87
C LEU A 257 -2.69 10.70 14.51
N VAL A 258 -2.59 10.19 13.28
CA VAL A 258 -3.39 9.03 12.85
C VAL A 258 -3.03 7.79 13.66
N ARG A 259 -1.73 7.53 13.85
CA ARG A 259 -1.25 6.41 14.68
C ARG A 259 -1.67 6.53 16.13
N GLY A 260 -1.64 7.73 16.70
CA GLY A 260 -2.03 7.98 18.09
C GLY A 260 -3.53 7.87 18.37
N SER A 261 -4.36 7.72 17.34
CA SER A 261 -5.81 7.62 17.50
C SER A 261 -6.24 6.28 18.12
N GLU A 262 -7.35 6.30 18.86
CA GLU A 262 -7.90 5.11 19.53
C GLU A 262 -8.26 3.99 18.54
N VAL A 263 -8.74 4.32 17.34
CA VAL A 263 -9.11 3.33 16.33
C VAL A 263 -7.90 2.55 15.80
N VAL A 264 -6.70 3.15 15.82
CA VAL A 264 -5.46 2.49 15.44
C VAL A 264 -4.83 1.77 16.65
N GLN A 265 -4.72 2.46 17.79
CA GLN A 265 -4.10 1.90 19.01
C GLN A 265 -4.92 0.74 19.63
N GLY A 266 -6.24 0.73 19.45
CA GLY A 266 -7.13 -0.30 19.98
C GLY A 266 -7.09 -1.63 19.22
N ARG A 267 -6.32 -1.74 18.14
CA ARG A 267 -6.25 -2.95 17.31
C ARG A 267 -5.18 -3.90 17.82
N SER A 268 -5.48 -5.20 17.83
CA SER A 268 -4.51 -6.25 18.14
C SER A 268 -3.77 -6.77 16.90
N GLY A 269 -4.35 -6.56 15.71
CA GLY A 269 -3.71 -6.83 14.42
C GLY A 269 -2.76 -5.71 14.03
N ARG A 270 -1.81 -6.00 13.14
CA ARG A 270 -0.81 -5.01 12.74
C ARG A 270 -1.46 -3.94 11.87
N THR A 271 -1.26 -2.68 12.23
CA THR A 271 -1.61 -1.54 11.37
C THR A 271 -0.32 -0.87 10.90
N ARG A 272 0.07 -1.12 9.64
CA ARG A 272 1.25 -0.51 9.03
C ARG A 272 0.89 0.81 8.35
N MET A 273 1.59 1.90 8.66
CA MET A 273 1.44 3.18 7.94
C MET A 273 2.55 3.31 6.90
N VAL A 274 2.22 3.31 5.61
CA VAL A 274 3.18 3.57 4.53
C VAL A 274 2.93 4.93 3.91
N TYR A 275 4.00 5.60 3.45
CA TYR A 275 3.84 6.83 2.66
C TYR A 275 3.65 6.50 1.18
N GLY A 276 2.52 6.91 0.60
CA GLY A 276 2.15 6.66 -0.79
C GLY A 276 2.33 7.87 -1.73
N GLY A 277 2.83 8.99 -1.21
CA GLY A 277 3.10 10.18 -2.03
C GLY A 277 4.34 10.04 -2.92
N ALA A 278 4.73 11.14 -3.57
CA ALA A 278 5.94 11.15 -4.38
C ALA A 278 7.17 10.87 -3.51
N ALA A 279 7.87 9.78 -3.81
CA ALA A 279 9.03 9.30 -3.08
C ALA A 279 10.21 9.03 -4.03
N GLY A 280 11.41 9.32 -3.54
CA GLY A 280 12.68 9.12 -4.22
C GLY A 280 13.82 9.08 -3.21
N PRO A 281 15.09 8.97 -3.68
CA PRO A 281 16.21 8.68 -2.81
C PRO A 281 16.44 9.75 -1.74
N GLY A 282 16.76 9.30 -0.52
CA GLY A 282 16.95 10.14 0.66
C GLY A 282 15.66 10.55 1.38
N LEU A 283 14.48 10.20 0.84
CA LEU A 283 13.22 10.46 1.54
C LEU A 283 13.05 9.52 2.75
N TRP A 284 13.48 8.25 2.64
CA TRP A 284 13.31 7.29 3.73
C TRP A 284 13.93 7.80 5.03
N GLY A 285 15.17 8.28 4.98
CA GLY A 285 15.87 8.83 6.15
C GLY A 285 15.21 10.06 6.79
N LYS A 286 14.25 10.70 6.11
CA LYS A 286 13.45 11.81 6.68
C LYS A 286 12.15 11.35 7.33
N LEU A 287 11.66 10.16 6.98
CA LEU A 287 10.37 9.62 7.41
C LEU A 287 10.52 8.41 8.35
N GLU A 288 11.70 7.77 8.34
CA GLU A 288 11.98 6.61 9.18
C GLU A 288 11.75 6.94 10.66
N GLY A 289 11.08 6.03 11.36
CA GLY A 289 10.62 6.24 12.75
C GLY A 289 9.14 6.61 12.86
N GLU A 290 8.55 7.26 11.85
CA GLU A 290 7.12 7.59 11.84
C GLU A 290 6.31 6.72 10.86
N VAL A 291 6.89 6.36 9.70
CA VAL A 291 6.26 5.44 8.74
C VAL A 291 6.89 4.05 8.78
N ASP A 292 6.08 3.03 8.52
CA ASP A 292 6.48 1.62 8.42
C ASP A 292 6.92 1.25 7.00
N GLY A 293 6.99 2.19 6.06
CA GLY A 293 7.27 1.84 4.68
C GLY A 293 6.94 2.88 3.61
N LEU A 294 7.18 2.50 2.35
CA LEU A 294 6.95 3.32 1.17
C LEU A 294 6.09 2.59 0.14
N PHE A 295 5.09 3.27 -0.39
CA PHE A 295 4.28 2.80 -1.52
C PHE A 295 4.56 3.66 -2.74
N LEU A 296 5.29 3.08 -3.70
CA LEU A 296 5.93 3.82 -4.78
C LEU A 296 5.10 3.79 -6.07
N GLY A 297 5.13 4.93 -6.77
CA GLY A 297 4.55 5.07 -8.11
C GLY A 297 5.62 5.12 -9.21
N ARG A 298 5.49 6.11 -10.10
CA ARG A 298 6.27 6.22 -11.35
C ARG A 298 7.78 6.15 -11.20
N PHE A 299 8.34 6.68 -10.12
CA PHE A 299 9.79 6.64 -9.89
C PHE A 299 10.32 5.19 -9.87
N ALA A 300 9.59 4.29 -9.20
CA ALA A 300 9.95 2.88 -9.08
C ALA A 300 9.58 2.04 -10.31
N HIS A 301 9.02 2.63 -11.37
CA HIS A 301 8.73 1.91 -12.64
C HIS A 301 10.00 1.55 -13.44
N ARG A 302 11.17 1.99 -12.97
CA ARG A 302 12.48 1.49 -13.41
C ARG A 302 13.01 0.47 -12.40
N PRO A 303 13.36 -0.76 -12.80
CA PRO A 303 13.77 -1.83 -11.88
C PRO A 303 14.89 -1.41 -10.92
N GLU A 304 15.91 -0.71 -11.43
CA GLU A 304 17.07 -0.27 -10.67
C GLU A 304 16.68 0.75 -9.59
N GLN A 305 15.71 1.63 -9.89
CA GLN A 305 15.22 2.62 -8.94
C GLN A 305 14.40 1.96 -7.83
N PHE A 306 13.60 0.93 -8.16
CA PHE A 306 12.90 0.15 -7.15
C PHE A 306 13.89 -0.54 -6.20
N VAL A 307 14.87 -1.26 -6.74
CA VAL A 307 15.88 -1.97 -5.93
C VAL A 307 16.73 -1.01 -5.11
N LYS A 308 17.10 0.16 -5.66
CA LYS A 308 17.79 1.21 -4.91
C LYS A 308 16.98 1.66 -3.69
N MET A 309 15.68 1.89 -3.84
CA MET A 309 14.81 2.26 -2.72
C MET A 309 14.66 1.11 -1.71
N VAL A 310 14.61 -0.15 -2.17
CA VAL A 310 14.58 -1.33 -1.28
C VAL A 310 15.83 -1.38 -0.40
N CYS A 311 17.01 -1.11 -0.97
CA CYS A 311 18.27 -1.02 -0.23
C CYS A 311 18.29 0.18 0.72
N GLU A 312 17.84 1.36 0.29
CA GLU A 312 17.75 2.56 1.13
C GLU A 312 16.89 2.31 2.38
N VAL A 313 15.71 1.71 2.20
CA VAL A 313 14.80 1.36 3.31
C VAL A 313 15.41 0.30 4.25
N ALA A 314 16.31 -0.52 3.74
CA ALA A 314 17.09 -1.46 4.54
C ALA A 314 18.36 -0.86 5.16
N GLY A 315 18.63 0.45 4.98
CA GLY A 315 19.84 1.09 5.50
C GLY A 315 21.14 0.57 4.89
N VAL A 316 21.09 0.04 3.66
CA VAL A 316 22.28 -0.43 2.92
C VAL A 316 22.44 0.31 1.60
N GLU A 317 23.68 0.52 1.19
CA GLU A 317 23.98 1.18 -0.08
C GLU A 317 23.86 0.20 -1.26
N TRP A 318 23.15 0.62 -2.31
CA TRP A 318 23.11 -0.11 -3.57
C TRP A 318 24.09 0.54 -4.57
N VAL A 319 25.15 -0.19 -4.89
CA VAL A 319 26.04 0.13 -6.00
C VAL A 319 25.51 -0.61 -7.21
N GLY A 320 25.08 0.11 -8.26
CA GLY A 320 24.51 -0.50 -9.46
C GLY A 320 25.46 -1.48 -10.15
N GLU A 321 24.94 -2.15 -11.19
CA GLU A 321 25.79 -2.91 -12.13
C GLU A 321 26.68 -1.98 -12.97
#